data_AF-A0A7J8ZE74-F1
#
_entry.id   AF-A0A7J8ZE74-F1
#
_cell.length_a   1.000
_cell.length_b   1.000
_cell.length_c   1.000
_cell.angle_alpha   90.00
_cell.angle_beta   90.00
_cell.angle_gamma   90.00
#
_symmetry.space_group_name_H-M   'P 1'
#
loop_
_entity.id
_entity.type
_entity.pdbx_description
1 polymer ?
#
loop_
_entity_poly.entity_id
_entity_poly.type
_entity_poly.pdbx_seq_one_letter_code
_entity_poly.pdbx_strand_id
1 'polypeptide(L)'
;MALSNNVIGAINFVAMLLSIPIIGAGIWLANQPDNSCVKILQWPVIVLGVLILVVALAGFIGGFWRIPWLLIAYLVGMLILIILLACLVVFVYMVTMRGSGHLEPSRAYLEYHLEDFSGWLQRRVRSSFKWERIKICLSSTDICTQLNQTYTMAIDFFNSHLTPIESGCCKPPTECGYTFVNPTNWISPINNIADPDCIQWSNDQTQLCYNCNSCKAGLLANIKQEWRKADIILLITLIALICVYLVGCCAFRNAKTEDIFRKYKQGYT
;
A
#
# COMPACT_ATOMS: atom_id res chain seq x y z
N MET A 1 -41.56 7.59 -9.61
CA MET A 1 -40.98 8.73 -8.83
C MET A 1 -40.50 8.36 -7.43
N ALA A 2 -41.22 7.58 -6.60
CA ALA A 2 -40.72 7.19 -5.26
C ALA A 2 -39.66 6.07 -5.29
N LEU A 3 -39.83 5.06 -6.15
CA LEU A 3 -38.87 3.96 -6.29
C LEU A 3 -37.48 4.44 -6.75
N SER A 4 -37.42 5.38 -7.70
CA SER A 4 -36.16 5.93 -8.23
C SER A 4 -35.38 6.73 -7.17
N ASN A 5 -36.08 7.44 -6.28
CA ASN A 5 -35.45 8.22 -5.21
C ASN A 5 -34.82 7.32 -4.15
N ASN A 6 -35.51 6.24 -3.75
CA ASN A 6 -34.97 5.28 -2.80
C ASN A 6 -33.75 4.55 -3.37
N VAL A 7 -33.75 4.25 -4.67
CA VAL A 7 -32.62 3.62 -5.37
C VAL A 7 -31.39 4.53 -5.39
N ILE A 8 -31.55 5.82 -5.73
CA ILE A 8 -30.43 6.78 -5.74
C ILE A 8 -29.87 7.01 -4.33
N GLY A 9 -30.73 7.10 -3.31
CA GLY A 9 -30.30 7.19 -1.91
C GLY A 9 -29.51 5.96 -1.47
N ALA A 10 -29.99 4.75 -1.81
CA ALA A 10 -29.31 3.50 -1.49
C ALA A 10 -27.95 3.37 -2.19
N ILE A 11 -27.84 3.76 -3.46
CA ILE A 11 -26.58 3.76 -4.24
C ILE A 11 -25.53 4.66 -3.58
N ASN A 12 -25.91 5.88 -3.18
CA ASN A 12 -24.99 6.81 -2.51
C ASN A 12 -24.59 6.32 -1.12
N PHE A 13 -25.51 5.68 -0.39
CA PHE A 13 -25.21 5.06 0.90
C PHE A 13 -24.20 3.91 0.77
N VAL A 14 -24.36 3.06 -0.25
CA VAL A 14 -23.38 2.00 -0.55
C VAL A 14 -22.02 2.60 -0.94
N ALA A 15 -21.99 3.66 -1.76
CA ALA A 15 -20.74 4.36 -2.10
C ALA A 15 -20.03 4.94 -0.86
N MET A 16 -20.80 5.48 0.10
CA MET A 16 -20.27 5.95 1.38
C MET A 16 -19.64 4.80 2.16
N LEU A 17 -20.31 3.65 2.27
CA LEU A 17 -19.76 2.46 2.94
C LEU A 17 -18.48 1.95 2.26
N LEU A 18 -18.39 2.02 0.93
CA LEU A 18 -17.19 1.62 0.18
C LEU A 18 -16.00 2.56 0.38
N SER A 19 -16.21 3.81 0.83
CA SER A 19 -15.10 4.72 1.16
C SER A 19 -14.38 4.34 2.46
N ILE A 20 -15.09 3.68 3.39
CA ILE A 20 -14.56 3.25 4.70
C ILE A 20 -13.36 2.30 4.54
N PRO A 21 -13.41 1.20 3.76
CA PRO A 21 -12.26 0.32 3.59
C PRO A 21 -11.07 1.01 2.91
N ILE A 22 -11.30 2.00 2.03
CA ILE A 22 -10.21 2.77 1.38
C ILE A 22 -9.48 3.63 2.43
N ILE A 23 -10.24 4.38 3.25
CA ILE A 23 -9.68 5.18 4.33
C ILE A 23 -9.00 4.27 5.36
N GLY A 24 -9.63 3.15 5.72
CA GLY A 24 -9.10 2.15 6.64
C GLY A 24 -7.78 1.56 6.15
N ALA A 25 -7.67 1.21 4.87
CA ALA A 25 -6.41 0.75 4.27
C ALA A 25 -5.33 1.84 4.33
N GLY A 26 -5.70 3.10 4.07
CA GLY A 26 -4.79 4.24 4.19
C GLY A 26 -4.27 4.46 5.62
N ILE A 27 -5.14 4.36 6.63
CA ILE A 27 -4.78 4.49 8.05
C ILE A 27 -3.95 3.28 8.51
N TRP A 28 -4.32 2.06 8.11
CA TRP A 28 -3.55 0.87 8.44
C TRP A 28 -2.13 0.94 7.87
N LEU A 29 -1.98 1.39 6.61
CA LEU A 29 -0.68 1.68 6.00
C LEU A 29 0.10 2.77 6.76
N ALA A 30 -0.57 3.72 7.42
CA ALA A 30 0.07 4.76 8.23
C ALA A 30 0.68 4.23 9.52
N ASN A 31 0.01 3.22 10.10
CA ASN A 31 0.38 2.65 11.39
C ASN A 31 1.47 1.59 11.27
N GLN A 32 1.81 1.15 10.05
CA GLN A 32 2.94 0.25 9.84
C GLN A 32 4.26 0.99 10.10
N PRO A 33 5.14 0.48 10.97
CA PRO A 33 6.30 1.20 11.49
C PRO A 33 7.27 1.60 10.36
N ASP A 34 7.49 0.73 9.39
CA ASP A 34 8.35 0.95 8.23
C ASP A 34 7.76 1.93 7.22
N ASN A 35 6.45 1.80 6.94
CA ASN A 35 5.77 2.65 5.98
C ASN A 35 5.56 4.07 6.56
N SER A 36 5.51 4.22 7.89
CA SER A 36 5.52 5.50 8.60
C SER A 36 6.82 6.29 8.38
N CYS A 37 7.95 5.63 8.12
CA CYS A 37 9.22 6.26 7.81
C CYS A 37 9.28 6.81 6.38
N VAL A 38 8.56 6.17 5.44
CA VAL A 38 8.65 6.45 4.00
C VAL A 38 7.47 7.29 3.50
N LYS A 39 6.27 7.15 4.11
CA LYS A 39 5.03 7.92 3.87
C LYS A 39 4.63 8.09 2.40
N ILE A 40 4.90 7.11 1.55
CA ILE A 40 4.65 7.22 0.10
C ILE A 40 3.18 6.95 -0.25
N LEU A 41 2.67 5.75 0.03
CA LEU A 41 1.34 5.34 -0.44
C LEU A 41 0.20 5.83 0.47
N GLN A 42 0.50 6.07 1.75
CA GLN A 42 -0.47 6.49 2.77
C GLN A 42 -1.26 7.74 2.34
N TRP A 43 -0.58 8.84 2.00
CA TRP A 43 -1.25 10.12 1.70
C TRP A 43 -2.14 10.06 0.45
N PRO A 44 -1.68 9.53 -0.70
CA PRO A 44 -2.53 9.35 -1.87
C PRO A 44 -3.81 8.54 -1.57
N VAL A 45 -3.70 7.44 -0.81
CA VAL A 45 -4.85 6.59 -0.48
C VAL A 45 -5.82 7.30 0.46
N ILE A 46 -5.33 7.95 1.51
CA ILE A 46 -6.19 8.68 2.47
C ILE A 46 -6.91 9.84 1.78
N VAL A 47 -6.18 10.66 1.00
CA VAL A 47 -6.77 11.81 0.29
C VAL A 47 -7.86 11.34 -0.66
N LEU A 48 -7.60 10.27 -1.43
CA LEU A 48 -8.57 9.73 -2.37
C LEU A 48 -9.80 9.15 -1.65
N GLY A 49 -9.62 8.43 -0.54
CA GLY A 49 -10.71 7.94 0.29
C GLY A 49 -11.60 9.06 0.85
N VAL A 50 -10.99 10.15 1.33
CA VAL A 50 -11.73 11.34 1.81
C VAL A 50 -12.50 12.01 0.69
N LEU A 51 -11.91 12.14 -0.51
CA LEU A 51 -12.62 12.72 -1.67
C LEU A 51 -13.84 11.88 -2.06
N ILE A 52 -13.72 10.55 -2.08
CA ILE A 52 -14.86 9.64 -2.34
C ILE A 52 -15.95 9.84 -1.27
N LEU A 53 -15.58 9.94 0.00
CA LEU A 53 -16.53 10.17 1.09
C LEU A 53 -17.30 11.48 0.90
N VAL A 54 -16.61 12.58 0.59
CA VAL A 54 -17.22 13.89 0.36
C VAL A 54 -18.19 13.87 -0.82
N VAL A 55 -17.80 13.24 -1.94
CA VAL A 55 -18.67 13.13 -3.12
C VAL A 55 -19.88 12.23 -2.85
N ALA A 56 -19.72 11.14 -2.10
CA ALA A 56 -20.83 10.27 -1.70
C ALA A 56 -21.85 11.01 -0.80
N LEU A 57 -21.37 11.81 0.15
CA LEU A 57 -22.23 12.65 0.99
C LEU A 57 -22.98 13.71 0.17
N ALA A 58 -22.28 14.38 -0.76
CA ALA A 58 -22.90 15.33 -1.67
C ALA A 58 -23.97 14.67 -2.55
N GLY A 59 -23.72 13.44 -3.03
CA GLY A 59 -24.69 12.64 -3.79
C GLY A 59 -25.92 12.28 -2.96
N PHE A 60 -25.73 11.91 -1.69
CA PHE A 60 -26.83 11.61 -0.76
C PHE A 60 -27.70 12.84 -0.49
N ILE A 61 -27.10 13.99 -0.18
CA ILE A 61 -27.82 15.28 0.04
C ILE A 61 -28.50 15.75 -1.26
N GLY A 62 -27.82 15.63 -2.39
CA GLY A 62 -28.33 16.01 -3.71
C GLY A 62 -29.61 15.27 -4.12
N GLY A 63 -29.78 14.02 -3.67
CA GLY A 63 -30.99 13.24 -3.87
C GLY A 63 -32.25 13.87 -3.25
N PHE A 64 -32.10 14.65 -2.17
CA PHE A 64 -33.22 15.30 -1.50
C PHE A 64 -33.66 16.60 -2.19
N TRP A 65 -32.72 17.37 -2.73
CA TRP A 65 -32.99 18.74 -3.23
C TRP A 65 -33.29 18.81 -4.74
N ARG A 66 -33.25 17.68 -5.46
CA ARG A 66 -33.64 17.55 -6.89
C ARG A 66 -33.00 18.59 -7.82
N ILE A 67 -31.74 18.96 -7.59
CA ILE A 67 -31.02 19.89 -8.46
C ILE A 67 -30.33 19.09 -9.59
N PRO A 68 -30.78 19.18 -10.86
CA PRO A 68 -30.26 18.34 -11.94
C PRO A 68 -28.77 18.60 -12.24
N TRP A 69 -28.31 19.84 -12.08
CA TRP A 69 -26.90 20.21 -12.24
C TRP A 69 -25.99 19.51 -11.22
N LEU A 70 -26.45 19.38 -9.98
CA LEU A 70 -25.68 18.77 -8.90
C LEU A 70 -25.52 17.25 -9.13
N LEU A 71 -26.53 16.61 -9.74
CA LEU A 71 -26.49 15.18 -10.07
C LEU A 71 -25.54 14.89 -11.26
N ILE A 72 -25.48 15.79 -12.25
CA ILE A 72 -24.49 15.70 -13.34
C ILE A 72 -23.08 15.89 -12.79
N ALA A 73 -22.87 16.91 -11.95
CA ALA A 73 -21.58 17.15 -11.29
C ALA A 73 -21.14 15.95 -10.44
N TYR A 74 -22.07 15.31 -9.73
CA TYR A 74 -21.84 14.06 -9.00
C TYR A 74 -21.36 12.93 -9.91
N LEU A 75 -22.05 12.67 -11.03
CA LEU A 75 -21.66 11.61 -11.98
C LEU A 75 -20.26 11.86 -12.55
N VAL A 76 -19.96 13.09 -12.96
CA VAL A 76 -18.62 13.47 -13.47
C VAL A 76 -17.55 13.31 -12.37
N GLY A 77 -17.83 13.79 -11.16
CA GLY A 77 -16.91 13.67 -10.02
C GLY A 77 -16.60 12.21 -9.67
N MET A 78 -17.63 11.35 -9.60
CA MET A 78 -17.46 9.92 -9.35
C MET A 78 -16.65 9.23 -10.44
N LEU A 79 -16.86 9.57 -11.71
CA LEU A 79 -16.07 9.02 -12.82
C LEU A 79 -14.59 9.39 -12.68
N ILE A 80 -14.28 10.65 -12.36
CA ILE A 80 -12.91 11.11 -12.15
C ILE A 80 -12.26 10.34 -11.00
N LEU A 81 -12.98 10.15 -9.88
CA LEU A 81 -12.46 9.41 -8.72
C LEU A 81 -12.21 7.93 -9.03
N ILE A 82 -13.09 7.28 -9.81
CA ILE A 82 -12.89 5.91 -10.28
C ILE A 82 -11.63 5.80 -11.15
N ILE A 83 -11.43 6.75 -12.08
CA ILE A 83 -10.23 6.78 -12.93
C ILE A 83 -8.97 6.98 -12.07
N LEU A 84 -8.98 7.92 -11.12
CA LEU A 84 -7.84 8.14 -10.22
C LEU A 84 -7.53 6.91 -9.37
N LEU A 85 -8.55 6.23 -8.85
CA LEU A 85 -8.39 5.00 -8.08
C LEU A 85 -7.82 3.88 -8.96
N ALA A 86 -8.32 3.72 -10.19
CA ALA A 86 -7.80 2.74 -11.15
C ALA A 86 -6.34 3.00 -11.50
N CYS A 87 -5.97 4.26 -11.76
CA CYS A 87 -4.58 4.64 -12.00
C CYS A 87 -3.69 4.31 -10.80
N LEU A 88 -4.17 4.55 -9.58
CA LEU A 88 -3.42 4.22 -8.36
C LEU A 88 -3.22 2.71 -8.21
N VAL A 89 -4.27 1.90 -8.42
CA VAL A 89 -4.18 0.43 -8.36
C VAL A 89 -3.19 -0.10 -9.39
N VAL A 90 -3.31 0.32 -10.65
CA VAL A 90 -2.38 -0.10 -11.72
C VAL A 90 -0.95 0.31 -11.39
N PHE A 91 -0.75 1.53 -10.86
CA PHE A 91 0.56 2.01 -10.47
C PHE A 91 1.17 1.16 -9.34
N VAL A 92 0.41 0.88 -8.28
CA VAL A 92 0.87 0.06 -7.16
C VAL A 92 1.22 -1.34 -7.65
N TYR A 93 0.35 -1.96 -8.45
CA TYR A 93 0.60 -3.26 -9.04
C TYR A 93 1.89 -3.29 -9.86
N MET A 94 2.07 -2.34 -10.79
CA MET A 94 3.27 -2.27 -11.65
C MET A 94 4.57 -2.10 -10.85
N VAL A 95 4.54 -1.27 -9.82
CA VAL A 95 5.70 -1.00 -8.95
C VAL A 95 6.02 -2.21 -8.05
N THR A 96 4.99 -2.96 -7.64
CA THR A 96 5.08 -4.14 -6.76
C THR A 96 5.08 -5.48 -7.51
N MET A 97 5.19 -5.49 -8.83
CA MET A 97 5.27 -6.74 -9.59
C MET A 97 6.64 -7.43 -9.39
N ARG A 98 7.73 -6.65 -9.46
CA ARG A 98 9.13 -7.14 -9.35
C ARG A 98 9.65 -7.19 -7.90
N GLY A 99 10.64 -8.01 -7.63
CA GLY A 99 11.27 -8.21 -6.31
C GLY A 99 10.85 -9.52 -5.64
N SER A 100 11.73 -10.50 -5.61
CA SER A 100 11.52 -11.77 -4.89
C SER A 100 12.59 -11.95 -3.83
N GLY A 101 12.26 -12.68 -2.77
CA GLY A 101 13.28 -13.18 -1.86
C GLY A 101 13.98 -14.39 -2.47
N HIS A 102 15.28 -14.51 -2.24
CA HIS A 102 16.08 -15.67 -2.61
C HIS A 102 16.21 -16.61 -1.41
N LEU A 103 16.19 -17.90 -1.71
CA LEU A 103 16.38 -18.96 -0.73
C LEU A 103 17.87 -19.21 -0.56
N GLU A 104 18.34 -19.21 0.67
CA GLU A 104 19.71 -19.60 1.00
C GLU A 104 19.78 -21.07 1.44
N PRO A 105 20.84 -21.81 1.07
CA PRO A 105 21.01 -23.19 1.50
C PRO A 105 21.01 -23.30 3.03
N SER A 106 20.25 -24.27 3.56
CA SER A 106 20.16 -24.53 5.01
C SER A 106 19.62 -23.38 5.86
N ARG A 107 18.84 -22.47 5.27
CA ARG A 107 18.15 -21.36 5.93
C ARG A 107 16.65 -21.34 5.58
N ALA A 108 15.80 -21.02 6.55
CA ALA A 108 14.35 -20.87 6.33
C ALA A 108 13.92 -19.42 6.01
N TYR A 109 14.80 -18.45 6.24
CA TYR A 109 14.56 -17.05 5.90
C TYR A 109 15.00 -16.73 4.46
N LEU A 110 14.46 -15.63 3.93
CA LEU A 110 14.74 -15.14 2.58
C LEU A 110 15.74 -13.97 2.62
N GLU A 111 16.61 -13.92 1.61
CA GLU A 111 17.50 -12.78 1.35
C GLU A 111 16.99 -11.93 0.20
N TYR A 112 17.26 -10.64 0.25
CA TYR A 112 16.69 -9.66 -0.69
C TYR A 112 17.80 -8.83 -1.30
N HIS A 113 17.85 -8.81 -2.64
CA HIS A 113 18.79 -7.99 -3.38
C HIS A 113 18.08 -6.75 -3.92
N LEU A 114 18.78 -5.61 -3.88
CA LEU A 114 18.19 -4.33 -4.29
C LEU A 114 17.86 -4.33 -5.80
N GLU A 115 18.63 -5.08 -6.60
CA GLU A 115 18.50 -5.16 -8.05
C GLU A 115 17.20 -5.81 -8.53
N ASP A 116 16.59 -6.67 -7.71
CA ASP A 116 15.36 -7.39 -8.06
C ASP A 116 14.12 -6.49 -8.09
N PHE A 117 14.19 -5.32 -7.44
CA PHE A 117 13.05 -4.41 -7.31
C PHE A 117 12.88 -3.51 -8.54
N SER A 118 11.68 -2.93 -8.69
CA SER A 118 11.42 -1.99 -9.78
C SER A 118 12.33 -0.75 -9.67
N GLY A 119 12.78 -0.23 -10.82
CA GLY A 119 13.65 0.96 -10.84
C GLY A 119 13.01 2.20 -10.19
N TRP A 120 11.67 2.24 -10.10
CA TRP A 120 10.96 3.28 -9.36
C TRP A 120 11.20 3.16 -7.84
N LEU A 121 11.09 1.96 -7.27
CA LEU A 121 11.38 1.70 -5.85
C LEU A 121 12.85 1.94 -5.52
N GLN A 122 13.77 1.41 -6.34
CA GLN A 122 15.20 1.62 -6.16
C GLN A 122 15.56 3.10 -6.10
N ARG A 123 14.96 3.94 -6.96
CA ARG A 123 15.21 5.39 -6.97
C ARG A 123 14.80 6.09 -5.68
N ARG A 124 13.89 5.50 -4.89
CA ARG A 124 13.48 6.06 -3.59
C ARG A 124 14.54 5.88 -2.52
N VAL A 125 15.26 4.76 -2.55
CA VAL A 125 16.31 4.42 -1.56
C VAL A 125 17.72 4.75 -2.03
N ARG A 126 17.93 5.03 -3.32
CA ARG A 126 19.25 5.35 -3.90
C ARG A 126 19.82 6.69 -3.44
N SER A 127 18.97 7.66 -3.09
CA SER A 127 19.42 8.99 -2.67
C SER A 127 19.87 8.97 -1.21
N SER A 128 21.17 9.18 -0.97
CA SER A 128 21.77 9.20 0.37
C SER A 128 21.04 10.13 1.35
N PHE A 129 20.71 11.36 0.94
CA PHE A 129 20.01 12.32 1.82
C PHE A 129 18.58 11.86 2.20
N LYS A 130 17.87 11.20 1.29
CA LYS A 130 16.53 10.65 1.60
C LYS A 130 16.65 9.40 2.48
N TRP A 131 17.64 8.57 2.19
CA TRP A 131 17.93 7.37 2.96
C TRP A 131 18.29 7.69 4.40
N GLU A 132 19.07 8.73 4.67
CA GLU A 132 19.48 9.06 6.05
C GLU A 132 18.27 9.28 6.98
N ARG A 133 17.20 9.94 6.49
CA ARG A 133 15.96 10.11 7.26
C ARG A 133 15.23 8.79 7.51
N ILE A 134 15.22 7.91 6.52
CA ILE A 134 14.60 6.59 6.62
C ILE A 134 15.40 5.71 7.59
N LYS A 135 16.72 5.73 7.49
CA LYS A 135 17.66 5.05 8.37
C LYS A 135 17.46 5.46 9.83
N ILE A 136 17.45 6.77 10.14
CA ILE A 136 17.24 7.26 11.51
C ILE A 136 15.91 6.74 12.06
N CYS A 137 14.86 6.78 11.25
CA CYS A 137 13.55 6.24 11.62
C CYS A 137 13.60 4.72 11.86
N LEU A 138 14.22 3.94 10.97
CA LEU A 138 14.37 2.49 11.12
C LEU A 138 15.23 2.08 12.31
N SER A 139 16.30 2.82 12.61
CA SER A 139 17.15 2.56 13.78
C SER A 139 16.45 2.87 15.10
N SER A 140 15.39 3.69 15.07
CA SER A 140 14.59 4.01 16.26
C SER A 140 13.49 2.98 16.54
N THR A 141 13.26 2.03 15.63
CA THR A 141 12.26 0.98 15.85
C THR A 141 12.87 -0.20 16.61
N ASP A 142 12.06 -0.85 17.44
CA ASP A 142 12.48 -2.01 18.23
C ASP A 142 12.54 -3.33 17.41
N ILE A 143 12.56 -3.28 16.08
CA ILE A 143 12.49 -4.48 15.24
C ILE A 143 13.72 -5.38 15.48
N CYS A 144 14.92 -4.82 15.42
CA CYS A 144 16.15 -5.59 15.63
C CYS A 144 16.39 -5.98 17.10
N THR A 145 15.94 -5.15 18.04
CA THR A 145 16.05 -5.45 19.48
C THR A 145 15.10 -6.59 19.87
N GLN A 146 13.86 -6.56 19.36
CA GLN A 146 12.87 -7.63 19.54
C GLN A 146 13.32 -8.94 18.89
N LEU A 147 13.98 -8.89 17.73
CA LEU A 147 14.53 -10.08 17.08
C LEU A 147 15.53 -10.82 17.98
N ASN A 148 16.44 -10.07 18.62
CA ASN A 148 17.43 -10.63 19.54
C ASN A 148 16.78 -11.26 20.78
N GLN A 149 15.67 -10.69 21.26
CA GLN A 149 14.92 -11.24 22.40
C GLN A 149 14.08 -12.47 22.04
N THR A 150 13.57 -12.52 20.81
CA THR A 150 12.67 -13.59 20.34
C THR A 150 13.44 -14.86 19.99
N TYR A 151 14.63 -14.74 19.41
CA TYR A 151 15.43 -15.88 18.95
C TYR A 151 16.76 -15.96 19.70
N THR A 152 16.79 -16.72 20.79
CA THR A 152 18.00 -16.86 21.61
C THR A 152 18.94 -17.97 21.13
N MET A 153 18.43 -18.95 20.37
CA MET A 153 19.23 -20.08 19.87
C MET A 153 19.44 -19.99 18.36
N ALA A 154 20.63 -20.42 17.90
CA ALA A 154 20.99 -20.43 16.48
C ALA A 154 20.00 -21.26 15.64
N ILE A 155 19.57 -22.42 16.14
CA ILE A 155 18.66 -23.30 15.40
C ILE A 155 17.28 -22.67 15.20
N ASP A 156 16.77 -21.98 16.22
CA ASP A 156 15.48 -21.30 16.14
C ASP A 156 15.58 -20.13 15.17
N PHE A 157 16.67 -19.37 15.22
CA PHE A 157 16.93 -18.27 14.30
C PHE A 157 16.98 -18.75 12.84
N PHE A 158 17.77 -19.79 12.54
CA PHE A 158 17.96 -20.27 11.17
C PHE A 158 16.73 -20.98 10.57
N ASN A 159 15.86 -21.54 11.42
CA ASN A 159 14.61 -22.17 11.00
C ASN A 159 13.40 -21.21 11.03
N SER A 160 13.60 -19.96 11.49
CA SER A 160 12.53 -18.97 11.55
C SER A 160 12.31 -18.27 10.20
N HIS A 161 11.05 -17.89 9.95
CA HIS A 161 10.70 -17.02 8.84
C HIS A 161 10.82 -15.56 9.28
N LEU A 162 12.00 -15.00 9.07
CA LEU A 162 12.26 -13.58 9.32
C LEU A 162 11.45 -12.68 8.38
N THR A 163 11.00 -11.55 8.89
CA THR A 163 10.46 -10.47 8.06
C THR A 163 11.56 -9.90 7.16
N PRO A 164 11.20 -9.28 6.02
CA PRO A 164 12.21 -8.74 5.10
C PRO A 164 13.14 -7.69 5.73
N ILE A 165 12.64 -6.91 6.69
CA ILE A 165 13.46 -5.92 7.41
C ILE A 165 14.40 -6.61 8.40
N GLU A 166 13.94 -7.63 9.13
CA GLU A 166 14.80 -8.40 10.03
C GLU A 166 15.94 -9.07 9.28
N SER A 167 15.64 -9.70 8.13
CA SER A 167 16.66 -10.41 7.35
C SER A 167 17.62 -9.47 6.60
N GLY A 168 17.19 -8.24 6.27
CA GLY A 168 18.00 -7.26 5.53
C GLY A 168 18.76 -6.25 6.40
N CYS A 169 18.23 -5.85 7.56
CA CYS A 169 18.79 -4.78 8.39
C CYS A 169 19.44 -5.28 9.68
N CYS A 170 18.93 -6.38 10.26
CA CYS A 170 19.33 -6.83 11.60
C CYS A 170 20.40 -7.93 11.59
N LYS A 171 20.76 -8.46 10.42
CA LYS A 171 21.82 -9.47 10.23
C LYS A 171 22.71 -9.10 9.03
N PRO A 172 23.96 -9.57 8.97
CA PRO A 172 24.78 -9.46 7.77
C PRO A 172 24.29 -10.41 6.67
N PRO A 173 24.67 -10.18 5.40
CA PRO A 173 24.44 -11.10 4.30
C PRO A 173 25.07 -12.48 4.55
N THR A 174 24.41 -13.55 4.14
CA THR A 174 24.90 -14.92 4.39
C THR A 174 26.19 -15.21 3.60
N GLU A 175 26.35 -14.63 2.41
CA GLU A 175 27.55 -14.79 1.55
C GLU A 175 28.84 -14.28 2.20
N CYS A 176 28.75 -13.36 3.16
CA CYS A 176 29.90 -12.85 3.90
C CYS A 176 30.57 -13.90 4.80
N GLY A 177 29.83 -14.96 5.16
CA GLY A 177 30.32 -16.06 5.99
C GLY A 177 30.69 -15.63 7.41
N TYR A 178 29.93 -14.72 8.03
CA TYR A 178 30.13 -14.38 9.44
C TYR A 178 29.78 -15.56 10.35
N THR A 179 30.47 -15.67 11.49
CA THR A 179 30.13 -16.65 12.52
C THR A 179 29.04 -16.11 13.45
N PHE A 180 28.00 -16.91 13.66
CA PHE A 180 26.84 -16.56 14.48
C PHE A 180 27.20 -16.58 15.97
N VAL A 181 26.94 -15.47 16.66
CA VAL A 181 26.95 -15.43 18.13
C VAL A 181 25.52 -15.27 18.62
N ASN A 182 24.87 -14.18 18.24
CA ASN A 182 23.46 -13.85 18.51
C ASN A 182 22.82 -13.25 17.24
N PRO A 183 21.47 -13.12 17.14
CA PRO A 183 20.80 -12.60 15.94
C PRO A 183 21.35 -11.28 15.40
N THR A 184 21.76 -10.35 16.28
CA THR A 184 22.32 -9.04 15.91
C THR A 184 23.82 -8.91 16.17
N ASN A 185 24.52 -10.01 16.51
CA ASN A 185 25.95 -9.99 16.79
C ASN A 185 26.67 -11.14 16.09
N TRP A 186 27.62 -10.77 15.24
CA TRP A 186 28.30 -11.67 14.32
C TRP A 186 29.79 -11.34 14.28
N ILE A 187 30.65 -12.36 14.32
CA ILE A 187 32.12 -12.16 14.38
C ILE A 187 32.83 -12.82 13.20
N SER A 188 33.97 -12.24 12.80
CA SER A 188 34.91 -12.79 11.81
C SER A 188 34.29 -13.14 10.45
N PRO A 189 34.24 -12.22 9.48
CA PRO A 189 33.81 -12.55 8.11
C PRO A 189 34.82 -13.50 7.45
N ILE A 190 34.33 -14.55 6.81
CA ILE A 190 35.16 -15.44 5.99
C ILE A 190 35.44 -14.82 4.62
N ASN A 191 34.48 -14.08 4.06
CA ASN A 191 34.61 -13.44 2.76
C ASN A 191 34.03 -12.02 2.76
N ASN A 192 34.89 -11.03 2.97
CA ASN A 192 34.53 -9.61 2.97
C ASN A 192 34.43 -8.98 1.57
N ILE A 193 34.71 -9.73 0.50
CA ILE A 193 34.68 -9.25 -0.90
C ILE A 193 33.43 -9.77 -1.64
N ALA A 194 32.72 -10.77 -1.09
CA ALA A 194 31.53 -11.34 -1.70
C ALA A 194 30.46 -10.29 -1.99
N ASP A 195 30.14 -9.46 -0.99
CA ASP A 195 29.16 -8.38 -1.09
C ASP A 195 29.73 -7.09 -0.47
N PRO A 196 29.52 -5.91 -1.10
CA PRO A 196 29.93 -4.63 -0.51
C PRO A 196 29.35 -4.38 0.90
N ASP A 197 28.20 -4.96 1.23
CA ASP A 197 27.54 -4.85 2.52
C ASP A 197 28.29 -5.61 3.62
N CYS A 198 29.16 -6.57 3.28
CA CYS A 198 29.98 -7.31 4.25
C CYS A 198 30.89 -6.40 5.07
N ILE A 199 31.42 -5.34 4.45
CA ILE A 199 32.31 -4.36 5.09
C ILE A 199 31.50 -3.29 5.84
N GLN A 200 30.23 -3.12 5.46
CA GLN A 200 29.34 -2.11 6.01
C GLN A 200 28.59 -2.56 7.27
N TRP A 201 28.56 -3.86 7.53
CA TRP A 201 27.99 -4.44 8.75
C TRP A 201 28.71 -3.93 10.02
N SER A 202 27.93 -3.64 11.07
CA SER A 202 28.42 -3.28 12.41
C SER A 202 27.61 -4.01 13.49
N ASN A 203 28.27 -4.44 14.57
CA ASN A 203 27.59 -5.04 15.73
C ASN A 203 27.02 -3.98 16.71
N ASP A 204 27.27 -2.68 16.44
CA ASP A 204 26.62 -1.58 17.17
C ASP A 204 25.12 -1.59 16.85
N GLN A 205 24.29 -1.69 17.89
CA GLN A 205 22.83 -1.78 17.78
C GLN A 205 22.21 -0.53 17.13
N THR A 206 22.90 0.61 17.17
CA THR A 206 22.43 1.85 16.53
C THR A 206 22.80 1.94 15.04
N GLN A 207 23.73 1.10 14.56
CA GLN A 207 24.24 1.15 13.20
C GLN A 207 23.84 -0.07 12.36
N LEU A 208 24.01 -1.28 12.90
CA LEU A 208 23.70 -2.57 12.27
C LEU A 208 24.00 -2.57 10.76
N CYS A 209 23.11 -3.14 9.93
CA CYS A 209 23.19 -3.02 8.47
C CYS A 209 22.30 -1.89 7.93
N TYR A 210 21.96 -0.85 8.71
CA TYR A 210 21.01 0.16 8.25
C TYR A 210 21.51 1.00 7.06
N ASN A 211 22.80 0.95 6.72
CA ASN A 211 23.32 1.61 5.51
C ASN A 211 23.47 0.67 4.29
N CYS A 212 23.34 -0.63 4.51
CA CYS A 212 23.53 -1.69 3.53
C CYS A 212 22.47 -1.66 2.43
N ASN A 213 22.80 -2.20 1.26
CA ASN A 213 21.84 -2.45 0.19
C ASN A 213 20.86 -3.56 0.54
N SER A 214 21.25 -4.58 1.32
CA SER A 214 20.36 -5.60 1.87
C SER A 214 19.26 -4.99 2.74
N CYS A 215 19.56 -3.97 3.54
CA CYS A 215 18.54 -3.30 4.36
C CYS A 215 17.58 -2.46 3.52
N LYS A 216 18.10 -1.77 2.49
CA LYS A 216 17.25 -1.07 1.51
C LYS A 216 16.34 -2.06 0.78
N ALA A 217 16.87 -3.20 0.37
CA ALA A 217 16.10 -4.26 -0.29
C ALA A 217 15.04 -4.87 0.64
N GLY A 218 15.40 -5.14 1.90
CA GLY A 218 14.49 -5.60 2.95
C GLY A 218 13.33 -4.63 3.20
N LEU A 219 13.63 -3.33 3.31
CA LEU A 219 12.60 -2.29 3.39
C LEU A 219 11.67 -2.32 2.16
N LEU A 220 12.23 -2.39 0.96
CA LEU A 220 11.43 -2.44 -0.28
C LEU A 220 10.57 -3.70 -0.35
N ALA A 221 11.06 -4.86 0.10
CA ALA A 221 10.28 -6.10 0.19
C ALA A 221 9.13 -5.97 1.19
N ASN A 222 9.37 -5.39 2.36
CA ASN A 222 8.35 -5.22 3.38
C ASN A 222 7.23 -4.28 2.87
N ILE A 223 7.63 -3.11 2.38
CA ILE A 223 6.72 -2.13 1.74
C ILE A 223 5.93 -2.78 0.61
N LYS A 224 6.59 -3.57 -0.25
CA LYS A 224 5.94 -4.29 -1.34
C LYS A 224 4.84 -5.23 -0.83
N GLN A 225 5.09 -5.98 0.25
CA GLN A 225 4.11 -6.91 0.81
C GLN A 225 2.90 -6.17 1.37
N GLU A 226 3.13 -5.08 2.11
CA GLU A 226 2.07 -4.26 2.69
C GLU A 226 1.27 -3.52 1.63
N TRP A 227 1.92 -3.01 0.58
CA TRP A 227 1.25 -2.36 -0.54
C TRP A 227 0.41 -3.33 -1.35
N ARG A 228 0.85 -4.59 -1.55
CA ARG A 228 0.03 -5.60 -2.24
C ARG A 228 -1.23 -5.96 -1.43
N LYS A 229 -1.14 -6.04 -0.10
CA LYS A 229 -2.33 -6.24 0.75
C LYS A 229 -3.32 -5.08 0.59
N ALA A 230 -2.84 -3.84 0.63
CA ALA A 230 -3.67 -2.67 0.41
C ALA A 230 -4.24 -2.60 -1.02
N ASP A 231 -3.46 -2.94 -2.04
CA ASP A 231 -3.85 -2.93 -3.45
C ASP A 231 -4.99 -3.91 -3.73
N ILE A 232 -4.99 -5.07 -3.09
CA ILE A 232 -6.12 -6.02 -3.17
C ILE A 232 -7.41 -5.40 -2.63
N ILE A 233 -7.35 -4.70 -1.49
CA ILE A 233 -8.51 -4.00 -0.92
C ILE A 233 -8.97 -2.91 -1.89
N LEU A 234 -8.05 -2.11 -2.41
CA LEU A 234 -8.35 -1.03 -3.36
C LEU A 234 -8.96 -1.57 -4.66
N LEU A 235 -8.46 -2.67 -5.20
CA LEU A 235 -9.00 -3.33 -6.39
C LEU A 235 -10.43 -3.82 -6.18
N ILE A 236 -10.71 -4.46 -5.04
CA ILE A 236 -12.08 -4.90 -4.70
C ILE A 236 -13.02 -3.69 -4.61
N THR A 237 -12.59 -2.62 -3.93
CA THR A 237 -13.40 -1.39 -3.82
C THR A 237 -13.61 -0.70 -5.17
N LEU A 238 -12.61 -0.72 -6.06
CA LEU A 238 -12.71 -0.17 -7.41
C LEU A 238 -13.78 -0.90 -8.23
N ILE A 239 -13.77 -2.24 -8.21
CA ILE A 239 -14.78 -3.06 -8.91
C ILE A 239 -16.18 -2.74 -8.37
N ALA A 240 -16.32 -2.67 -7.04
CA ALA A 240 -17.60 -2.32 -6.41
C ALA A 240 -18.08 -0.91 -6.81
N LEU A 241 -17.19 0.09 -6.81
CA LEU A 241 -17.51 1.47 -7.23
C LEU A 241 -17.92 1.53 -8.70
N ILE A 242 -17.27 0.77 -9.58
CA ILE A 242 -17.67 0.67 -11.00
C ILE A 242 -19.09 0.10 -11.12
N CYS A 243 -19.41 -0.98 -10.41
CA CYS A 243 -20.77 -1.55 -10.41
C CYS A 243 -21.81 -0.53 -9.92
N VAL A 244 -21.54 0.16 -8.81
CA VAL A 244 -22.42 1.19 -8.25
C VAL A 244 -22.61 2.35 -9.24
N TYR A 245 -21.53 2.78 -9.91
CA TYR A 245 -21.57 3.83 -10.93
C TYR A 245 -22.41 3.42 -12.16
N LEU A 246 -22.27 2.19 -12.64
CA LEU A 246 -23.06 1.67 -13.76
C LEU A 246 -24.55 1.62 -13.41
N VAL A 247 -24.91 1.12 -12.22
CA VAL A 247 -26.29 1.11 -11.74
C VAL A 247 -26.85 2.54 -11.60
N GLY A 248 -26.04 3.46 -11.06
CA GLY A 248 -26.40 4.89 -10.96
C GLY A 248 -26.65 5.53 -12.33
N CYS A 249 -25.81 5.24 -13.32
CA CYS A 249 -25.98 5.72 -14.70
C CYS A 249 -27.25 5.13 -15.35
N CYS A 250 -27.52 3.84 -15.17
CA CYS A 250 -28.72 3.18 -15.67
C CYS A 250 -29.99 3.78 -15.05
N ALA A 251 -30.00 3.99 -13.73
CA ALA A 251 -31.11 4.62 -13.03
C ALA A 251 -31.34 6.06 -13.52
N PHE A 252 -30.27 6.83 -13.70
CA PHE A 252 -30.36 8.20 -14.23
C PHE A 252 -30.90 8.25 -15.66
N ARG A 253 -30.41 7.36 -16.54
CA ARG A 253 -30.87 7.29 -17.94
C ARG A 253 -32.35 6.94 -18.01
N ASN A 254 -32.81 5.99 -17.20
CA ASN A 254 -34.22 5.60 -17.16
C ASN A 254 -35.12 6.74 -16.68
N ALA A 255 -34.73 7.47 -15.63
CA ALA A 255 -35.48 8.63 -15.15
C ALA A 255 -35.58 9.75 -16.20
N LYS A 256 -34.49 10.03 -16.93
CA LYS A 256 -34.49 11.02 -18.02
C LYS A 256 -35.40 10.61 -19.19
N THR A 257 -35.41 9.32 -19.53
CA THR A 257 -36.30 8.77 -20.57
C THR A 257 -37.77 8.90 -20.18
N GLU A 258 -38.13 8.56 -18.93
CA GLU A 258 -39.51 8.76 -18.42
C GLU A 258 -39.96 10.22 -18.50
N ASP A 259 -39.09 11.18 -18.16
CA ASP A 259 -39.40 12.61 -18.25
C ASP A 259 -39.63 13.08 -19.69
N ILE A 260 -38.86 12.58 -20.65
CA ILE A 260 -39.06 12.89 -22.09
C ILE A 260 -40.39 12.30 -22.58
N PHE A 261 -40.69 11.04 -22.25
CA PHE A 261 -41.97 10.40 -22.61
C PHE A 261 -43.17 11.14 -22.01
N ARG A 262 -43.07 11.61 -20.77
CA ARG A 262 -44.13 12.39 -20.12
C ARG A 262 -44.38 13.73 -20.84
N LYS A 263 -43.31 14.45 -21.21
CA LYS A 263 -43.42 15.69 -22.00
C LYS A 263 -44.04 15.44 -23.38
N TYR A 264 -43.65 14.36 -24.05
CA TYR A 264 -44.21 14.00 -25.35
C TYR A 264 -45.72 13.70 -25.26
N LYS A 265 -46.16 13.03 -24.18
CA LYS A 265 -47.58 12.72 -23.94
C LYS A 265 -48.42 13.96 -23.60
N GLN A 266 -47.83 14.98 -22.97
CA GLN A 266 -48.50 16.25 -22.66
C GLN A 266 -48.56 17.24 -23.84
N GLY A 267 -47.71 17.09 -24.85
CA GLY A 267 -47.75 17.93 -26.06
C GLY A 267 -48.82 17.54 -27.09
N TYR A 268 -49.61 16.49 -26.83
CA TYR A 268 -50.68 15.99 -27.70
C TYR A 268 -52.11 16.30 -27.19
N THR A 269 -52.24 17.25 -26.27
CA THR A 269 -53.51 17.85 -25.81
C THR A 269 -53.44 19.36 -25.97
#